data_AF-A0A1S0YRB1-F1
#
_entry.id   AF-A0A1S0YRB1-F1
#
_cell.length_a   1.000
_cell.length_b   1.000
_cell.length_c   1.000
_cell.angle_alpha   90.00
_cell.angle_beta   90.00
_cell.angle_gamma   90.00
#
_symmetry.space_group_name_H-M   'P 1'
#
loop_
_entity.id
_entity.type
_entity.pdbx_description
1 polymer ?
#
loop_
_entity_poly.entity_id
_entity_poly.type
_entity_poly.pdbx_seq_one_letter_code
_entity_poly.pdbx_strand_id
1 'polypeptide(L)'
;MAPLLIVVALLVIAAGVALWLSDARERPSTDATDTTVAADFVEPAEPAEPAREAEPVEPEPEPEPEPVEPEPIPEPAPEPEPIPEPVESEAEPEPEPEPIPEPVEPEPEPEPAPAPTPTPKPAPRAHRKSGLQFPGASRRERKAWAEGHGFSFAKHSDELVGEWQRGAAAAGATPKDIASGSIYGHSTHVMDLGGVTVIAMDTGRISDVVVDMRREGFHADSSADLVTVTEAEGFTVLGTHAGAVERFLDVRVRTALSSLPEAVTAAWFESDWVLAEMDRSSAAAEWDATLAPLALLADAARTLPPETADQIEFGFATRDMPEQTLTPEEHAQLRPVTRPEPEEPHVQRPDEPLEMPTRVTGAVRGQVDYSDLGGDEVAPIADGAPEERPTDLTRVRREQAPSSIFDDAPTKDPKKEEE
;
A
#
# COMPACT_ATOMS: atom_id res chain seq x y z
N MET A 1 -2.51 -67.22 1.88
CA MET A 1 -1.88 -65.88 1.84
C MET A 1 -1.24 -65.57 0.49
N ALA A 2 -0.39 -66.44 -0.08
CA ALA A 2 0.24 -66.22 -1.39
C ALA A 2 -0.69 -66.06 -2.62
N PRO A 3 -1.80 -66.81 -2.80
CA PRO A 3 -2.63 -66.66 -4.01
C PRO A 3 -3.47 -65.38 -4.00
N LEU A 4 -3.80 -64.84 -2.82
CA LEU A 4 -4.57 -63.61 -2.68
C LEU A 4 -3.76 -62.37 -3.12
N LEU A 5 -2.46 -62.35 -2.79
CA LEU A 5 -1.56 -61.26 -3.19
C LEU A 5 -1.35 -61.20 -4.70
N ILE A 6 -1.33 -62.35 -5.38
CA ILE A 6 -1.20 -62.41 -6.85
C ILE A 6 -2.45 -61.86 -7.52
N VAL A 7 -3.65 -62.16 -6.99
CA VAL A 7 -4.91 -61.63 -7.53
C VAL A 7 -5.01 -60.11 -7.33
N VAL A 8 -4.59 -59.59 -6.17
CA VAL A 8 -4.56 -58.15 -5.91
C VAL A 8 -3.54 -57.44 -6.82
N ALA A 9 -2.35 -58.03 -7.01
CA ALA A 9 -1.35 -57.48 -7.92
C ALA A 9 -1.85 -57.41 -9.38
N LEU A 10 -2.55 -58.45 -9.85
CA LEU A 10 -3.13 -58.46 -11.20
C LEU A 10 -4.25 -57.42 -11.36
N LEU A 11 -5.06 -57.18 -10.32
CA LEU A 11 -6.08 -56.13 -10.34
C LEU A 11 -5.48 -54.72 -10.39
N VAL A 12 -4.39 -54.47 -9.67
CA VAL A 12 -3.68 -53.18 -9.71
C VAL A 12 -3.08 -52.93 -11.09
N ILE A 13 -2.47 -53.95 -11.71
CA ILE A 13 -1.92 -53.85 -13.07
C ILE A 13 -3.05 -53.58 -14.09
N ALA A 14 -4.18 -54.29 -13.98
CA ALA A 14 -5.32 -54.08 -14.88
C ALA A 14 -5.92 -52.67 -14.73
N ALA A 15 -6.00 -52.14 -13.50
CA ALA A 15 -6.47 -50.78 -13.24
C ALA A 15 -5.50 -49.73 -13.82
N GLY A 16 -4.18 -49.94 -13.69
CA GLY A 16 -3.17 -49.06 -14.28
C GLY A 16 -3.23 -49.02 -15.81
N VAL A 17 -3.41 -50.18 -16.46
CA VAL A 17 -3.58 -50.26 -17.91
C VAL A 17 -4.86 -49.56 -18.36
N ALA A 18 -5.97 -49.74 -17.64
CA ALA A 18 -7.23 -49.06 -17.96
C ALA A 18 -7.09 -47.52 -17.85
N LEU A 19 -6.39 -47.02 -16.84
CA LEU A 19 -6.15 -45.59 -16.66
C LEU A 19 -5.29 -45.00 -17.79
N TRP A 20 -4.24 -45.73 -18.20
CA TRP A 20 -3.36 -45.32 -19.31
C TRP A 20 -4.09 -45.29 -20.67
N LEU A 21 -4.98 -46.25 -20.92
CA LEU A 21 -5.79 -46.25 -22.15
C LEU A 21 -6.85 -45.14 -22.16
N SER A 22 -7.34 -44.68 -21.01
CA SER A 22 -8.24 -43.53 -20.90
C SER A 22 -7.49 -42.22 -21.19
N ASP A 23 -6.31 -42.04 -20.61
CA ASP A 23 -5.47 -40.85 -20.81
C ASP A 23 -5.01 -40.71 -22.28
N ALA A 24 -4.73 -41.83 -22.95
CA ALA A 24 -4.41 -41.84 -24.38
C ALA A 24 -5.59 -41.42 -25.29
N ARG A 25 -6.84 -41.50 -24.81
CA ARG A 25 -8.04 -41.02 -25.55
C ARG A 25 -8.32 -39.54 -25.35
N GLU A 26 -7.77 -38.92 -24.32
CA GLU A 26 -8.03 -37.52 -23.96
C GLU A 26 -7.03 -36.53 -24.56
N ARG A 27 -6.11 -36.98 -25.43
CA ARG A 27 -5.29 -36.05 -26.22
C ARG A 27 -6.11 -35.52 -27.41
N PRO A 28 -6.55 -34.25 -27.43
CA PRO A 28 -7.18 -33.68 -28.61
C PRO A 28 -6.15 -33.54 -29.72
N SER A 29 -6.43 -34.18 -30.85
CA SER A 29 -5.78 -33.87 -32.13
C SER A 29 -6.13 -32.43 -32.50
N THR A 30 -5.16 -31.53 -32.48
CA THR A 30 -5.25 -30.27 -33.22
C THR A 30 -5.17 -30.60 -34.69
N ASP A 31 -6.34 -30.74 -35.33
CA ASP A 31 -6.47 -30.64 -36.77
C ASP A 31 -7.63 -29.71 -37.12
N ALA A 32 -7.40 -28.93 -38.16
CA ALA A 32 -8.16 -27.77 -38.57
C ALA A 32 -9.53 -28.12 -39.14
N THR A 33 -10.56 -27.36 -38.79
CA THR A 33 -11.74 -27.14 -39.65
C THR A 33 -12.33 -25.74 -39.49
N ASP A 34 -12.09 -24.97 -40.54
CA ASP A 34 -12.93 -23.97 -41.21
C ASP A 34 -14.40 -23.79 -40.74
N THR A 35 -14.81 -22.53 -40.56
CA THR A 35 -16.21 -22.09 -40.71
C THR A 35 -16.22 -20.66 -41.26
N THR A 36 -16.74 -20.53 -42.47
CA THR A 36 -16.90 -19.33 -43.28
C THR A 36 -18.36 -18.85 -43.31
N VAL A 37 -18.60 -17.54 -43.18
CA VAL A 37 -19.62 -16.68 -43.86
C VAL A 37 -19.14 -15.22 -43.64
N ALA A 38 -19.07 -14.24 -44.53
CA ALA A 38 -19.72 -13.96 -45.82
C ALA A 38 -18.82 -13.08 -46.73
N ALA A 39 -19.11 -13.15 -48.03
CA ALA A 39 -18.42 -12.60 -49.20
C ALA A 39 -18.28 -11.07 -49.32
N ASP A 40 -17.22 -10.62 -50.03
CA ASP A 40 -17.41 -9.80 -51.24
C ASP A 40 -16.30 -10.08 -52.29
N PHE A 41 -16.66 -9.89 -53.56
CA PHE A 41 -16.07 -10.38 -54.82
C PHE A 41 -14.68 -9.83 -55.22
N VAL A 42 -13.89 -10.60 -56.00
CA VAL A 42 -13.46 -10.34 -57.42
C VAL A 42 -12.54 -11.48 -57.95
N GLU A 43 -12.73 -11.80 -59.24
CA GLU A 43 -12.25 -12.93 -60.08
C GLU A 43 -10.78 -12.78 -60.64
N PRO A 44 -10.20 -13.69 -61.46
CA PRO A 44 -8.91 -14.37 -61.20
C PRO A 44 -7.83 -14.16 -62.29
N ALA A 45 -6.57 -14.57 -62.05
CA ALA A 45 -5.59 -14.84 -63.13
C ALA A 45 -4.38 -15.68 -62.67
N GLU A 46 -4.25 -16.85 -63.32
CA GLU A 46 -3.12 -17.75 -63.65
C GLU A 46 -1.80 -17.89 -62.85
N PRO A 47 -1.17 -19.10 -62.92
CA PRO A 47 -0.09 -19.55 -62.04
C PRO A 47 1.31 -19.41 -62.67
N ALA A 48 2.36 -19.25 -61.83
CA ALA A 48 3.74 -19.37 -62.26
C ALA A 48 4.68 -19.92 -61.16
N GLU A 49 5.09 -21.17 -61.38
CA GLU A 49 6.38 -21.86 -61.12
C GLU A 49 7.11 -21.87 -59.75
N PRO A 50 7.78 -23.00 -59.42
CA PRO A 50 8.28 -23.28 -58.08
C PRO A 50 9.68 -22.70 -57.82
N ALA A 51 9.83 -21.94 -56.75
CA ALA A 51 11.13 -21.43 -56.29
C ALA A 51 11.74 -22.36 -55.24
N ARG A 52 12.75 -23.10 -55.69
CA ARG A 52 14.07 -23.35 -55.06
C ARG A 52 14.11 -23.68 -53.57
N GLU A 53 14.48 -24.94 -53.34
CA GLU A 53 15.18 -25.51 -52.19
C GLU A 53 16.20 -24.53 -51.57
N ALA A 54 15.97 -24.15 -50.31
CA ALA A 54 16.88 -23.32 -49.53
C ALA A 54 17.93 -24.21 -48.84
N GLU A 55 19.20 -23.93 -49.10
CA GLU A 55 20.34 -24.57 -48.44
C GLU A 55 20.40 -24.21 -46.94
N PRO A 56 20.94 -25.10 -46.09
CA PRO A 56 21.01 -24.85 -44.65
C PRO A 56 22.09 -23.81 -44.34
N VAL A 57 21.73 -22.78 -43.58
CA VAL A 57 22.66 -21.76 -43.06
C VAL A 57 23.38 -22.35 -41.84
N GLU A 58 24.71 -22.40 -41.89
CA GLU A 58 25.59 -22.74 -40.75
C GLU A 58 25.49 -21.66 -39.65
N PRO A 59 25.45 -22.03 -38.36
CA PRO A 59 25.39 -21.06 -37.27
C PRO A 59 26.73 -20.31 -37.11
N GLU A 60 26.65 -18.99 -36.95
CA GLU A 60 27.80 -18.14 -36.61
C GLU A 60 28.37 -18.49 -35.22
N PRO A 61 29.70 -18.40 -35.03
CA PRO A 61 30.33 -18.72 -33.76
C PRO A 61 30.03 -17.66 -32.69
N GLU A 62 29.75 -18.12 -31.46
CA GLU A 62 29.59 -17.27 -30.27
C GLU A 62 30.88 -16.47 -29.98
N PRO A 63 30.77 -15.20 -29.55
CA PRO A 63 31.93 -14.38 -29.23
C PRO A 63 32.65 -14.90 -27.96
N GLU A 64 33.98 -14.95 -28.03
CA GLU A 64 34.83 -15.27 -26.88
C GLU A 64 34.67 -14.22 -25.76
N PRO A 65 34.68 -14.64 -24.47
CA PRO A 65 34.55 -13.70 -23.35
C PRO A 65 35.81 -12.85 -23.21
N GLU A 66 35.62 -11.53 -23.12
CA GLU A 66 36.69 -10.57 -22.83
C GLU A 66 37.25 -10.79 -21.40
N PRO A 67 38.56 -10.62 -21.19
CA PRO A 67 39.19 -10.81 -19.89
C PRO A 67 38.75 -9.72 -18.90
N VAL A 68 38.17 -10.15 -17.78
CA VAL A 68 37.81 -9.28 -16.66
C VAL A 68 39.10 -8.78 -15.98
N GLU A 69 39.32 -7.46 -15.97
CA GLU A 69 40.37 -6.84 -15.17
C GLU A 69 40.08 -7.04 -13.67
N PRO A 70 41.08 -7.38 -12.85
CA PRO A 70 40.86 -7.61 -11.42
C PRO A 70 40.48 -6.30 -10.73
N GLU A 71 39.42 -6.35 -9.91
CA GLU A 71 38.98 -5.24 -9.07
C GLU A 71 40.11 -4.74 -8.14
N PRO A 72 40.28 -3.41 -7.99
CA PRO A 72 41.31 -2.86 -7.12
C PRO A 72 41.02 -3.21 -5.66
N ILE A 73 42.04 -3.73 -4.97
CA ILE A 73 42.02 -4.00 -3.53
C ILE A 73 41.79 -2.65 -2.81
N PRO A 74 40.80 -2.54 -1.90
CA PRO A 74 40.54 -1.30 -1.18
C PRO A 74 41.75 -0.90 -0.32
N GLU A 75 42.18 0.36 -0.45
CA GLU A 75 43.21 0.94 0.39
C GLU A 75 42.77 0.91 1.88
N PRO A 76 43.70 0.67 2.81
CA PRO A 76 43.36 0.65 4.23
C PRO A 76 42.85 2.02 4.69
N ALA A 77 41.72 2.00 5.40
CA ALA A 77 41.11 3.18 5.98
C ALA A 77 42.11 3.94 6.87
N PRO A 78 42.14 5.28 6.82
CA PRO A 78 43.03 6.07 7.65
C PRO A 78 42.74 5.85 9.14
N GLU A 79 43.79 5.74 9.95
CA GLU A 79 43.69 5.64 11.41
C GLU A 79 42.94 6.87 11.97
N PRO A 80 42.02 6.67 12.93
CA PRO A 80 41.27 7.77 13.52
C PRO A 80 42.21 8.73 14.26
N GLU A 81 42.09 10.02 13.96
CA GLU A 81 42.78 11.07 14.70
C GLU A 81 42.36 11.05 16.18
N PRO A 82 43.28 11.37 17.12
CA PRO A 82 42.99 11.33 18.53
C PRO A 82 41.91 12.35 18.90
N ILE A 83 40.85 11.85 19.54
CA ILE A 83 39.79 12.66 20.14
C ILE A 83 40.44 13.57 21.20
N PRO A 84 40.23 14.89 21.17
CA PRO A 84 40.78 15.79 22.17
C PRO A 84 40.24 15.45 23.56
N GLU A 85 41.13 15.42 24.55
CA GLU A 85 40.77 15.23 25.96
C GLU A 85 39.75 16.30 26.39
N PRO A 86 38.71 15.91 27.15
CA PRO A 86 37.70 16.86 27.61
C PRO A 86 38.36 17.87 28.54
N VAL A 87 38.32 19.13 28.15
CA VAL A 87 38.72 20.25 29.00
C VAL A 87 37.75 20.28 30.18
N GLU A 88 38.25 20.04 31.39
CA GLU A 88 37.51 20.23 32.63
C GLU A 88 36.97 21.66 32.65
N SER A 89 35.66 21.78 32.45
CA SER A 89 34.95 23.03 32.59
C SER A 89 34.86 23.31 34.09
N GLU A 90 35.53 24.35 34.56
CA GLU A 90 35.35 24.86 35.93
C GLU A 90 33.85 25.12 36.14
N ALA A 91 33.25 24.37 37.07
CA ALA A 91 31.84 24.48 37.41
C ALA A 91 31.53 25.90 37.90
N GLU A 92 30.61 26.58 37.21
CA GLU A 92 29.92 27.74 37.77
C GLU A 92 29.13 27.29 39.02
N PRO A 93 29.12 28.09 40.11
CA PRO A 93 28.44 27.71 41.33
C PRO A 93 26.92 27.63 41.13
N GLU A 94 26.33 26.51 41.55
CA GLU A 94 24.88 26.32 41.59
C GLU A 94 24.19 27.44 42.41
N PRO A 95 23.08 28.00 41.93
CA PRO A 95 22.33 29.00 42.69
C PRO A 95 21.67 28.36 43.93
N GLU A 96 21.70 29.09 45.05
CA GLU A 96 21.04 28.70 46.30
C GLU A 96 19.53 28.46 46.06
N PRO A 97 18.96 27.36 46.60
CA PRO A 97 17.54 27.05 46.42
C PRO A 97 16.67 28.07 47.16
N GLU A 98 15.69 28.63 46.46
CA GLU A 98 14.65 29.48 47.03
C GLU A 98 13.83 28.72 48.10
N PRO A 99 13.33 29.42 49.13
CA PRO A 99 12.59 28.79 50.23
C PRO A 99 11.29 28.14 49.74
N ILE A 100 11.17 26.84 50.01
CA ILE A 100 9.97 26.03 49.78
C ILE A 100 8.81 26.62 50.59
N PRO A 101 7.66 26.95 49.97
CA PRO A 101 6.47 27.40 50.69
C PRO A 101 5.94 26.29 51.61
N GLU A 102 5.48 26.69 52.81
CA GLU A 102 4.87 25.80 53.80
C GLU A 102 3.71 24.99 53.18
N PRO A 103 3.57 23.69 53.52
CA PRO A 103 2.54 22.84 52.94
C PRO A 103 1.16 23.30 53.40
N VAL A 104 0.32 23.66 52.44
CA VAL A 104 -1.12 23.84 52.63
C VAL A 104 -1.72 22.47 53.00
N GLU A 105 -2.49 22.41 54.08
CA GLU A 105 -3.26 21.22 54.45
C GLU A 105 -4.15 20.78 53.27
N PRO A 106 -4.08 19.50 52.84
CA PRO A 106 -4.90 19.04 51.73
C PRO A 106 -6.38 19.03 52.13
N GLU A 107 -7.23 19.57 51.25
CA GLU A 107 -8.67 19.32 51.29
C GLU A 107 -8.94 17.80 51.26
N PRO A 108 -9.97 17.31 51.96
CA PRO A 108 -10.26 15.89 52.02
C PRO A 108 -10.55 15.33 50.62
N GLU A 109 -9.80 14.30 50.24
CA GLU A 109 -9.99 13.55 48.99
C GLU A 109 -11.44 13.02 48.89
N PRO A 110 -12.08 13.10 47.71
CA PRO A 110 -13.34 12.42 47.47
C PRO A 110 -13.16 10.91 47.63
N GLU A 111 -14.10 10.25 48.30
CA GLU A 111 -14.08 8.81 48.55
C GLU A 111 -13.75 8.02 47.27
N PRO A 112 -12.85 7.03 47.33
CA PRO A 112 -12.47 6.25 46.17
C PRO A 112 -13.70 5.51 45.63
N ALA A 113 -13.99 5.74 44.35
CA ALA A 113 -14.92 4.91 43.61
C ALA A 113 -14.54 3.42 43.77
N PRO A 114 -15.51 2.51 43.93
CA PRO A 114 -15.21 1.10 44.11
C PRO A 114 -14.35 0.59 42.97
N ALA A 115 -13.24 -0.07 43.33
CA ALA A 115 -12.33 -0.69 42.38
C ALA A 115 -13.13 -1.53 41.36
N PRO A 116 -12.80 -1.47 40.05
CA PRO A 116 -13.43 -2.35 39.09
C PRO A 116 -13.21 -3.79 39.54
N THR A 117 -14.30 -4.52 39.77
CA THR A 117 -14.26 -5.96 39.98
C THR A 117 -13.39 -6.57 38.89
N PRO A 118 -12.41 -7.43 39.24
CA PRO A 118 -11.60 -8.10 38.23
C PRO A 118 -12.56 -8.76 37.25
N THR A 119 -12.44 -8.40 35.97
CA THR A 119 -13.12 -9.12 34.90
C THR A 119 -12.81 -10.60 35.10
N PRO A 120 -13.83 -11.48 35.19
CA PRO A 120 -13.57 -12.89 35.36
C PRO A 120 -12.69 -13.33 34.19
N LYS A 121 -11.49 -13.85 34.51
CA LYS A 121 -10.65 -14.56 33.56
C LYS A 121 -11.57 -15.50 32.78
N PRO A 122 -11.63 -15.44 31.43
CA PRO A 122 -12.54 -16.27 30.67
C PRO A 122 -12.35 -17.70 31.15
N ALA A 123 -13.46 -18.31 31.61
CA ALA A 123 -13.44 -19.70 32.03
C ALA A 123 -12.75 -20.50 30.91
N PRO A 124 -11.83 -21.43 31.24
CA PRO A 124 -11.19 -22.24 30.22
C PRO A 124 -12.32 -22.84 29.39
N ARG A 125 -12.42 -22.42 28.11
CA ARG A 125 -13.36 -23.02 27.17
C ARG A 125 -13.12 -24.51 27.29
N ALA A 126 -14.19 -25.27 27.50
CA ALA A 126 -14.06 -26.71 27.48
C ALA A 126 -13.46 -27.07 26.12
N HIS A 127 -12.16 -27.35 26.09
CA HIS A 127 -11.51 -27.92 24.92
C HIS A 127 -12.37 -29.12 24.60
N ARG A 128 -13.18 -29.03 23.54
CA ARG A 128 -13.87 -30.20 23.03
C ARG A 128 -12.72 -31.09 22.63
N LYS A 129 -12.39 -32.04 23.49
CA LYS A 129 -11.38 -33.06 23.25
C LYS A 129 -11.72 -33.59 21.88
N SER A 130 -10.87 -33.26 20.90
CA SER A 130 -10.82 -33.76 19.52
C SER A 130 -11.70 -35.00 19.38
N GLY A 131 -12.99 -34.76 19.18
CA GLY A 131 -13.97 -35.83 19.15
C GLY A 131 -13.85 -36.39 17.76
N LEU A 132 -13.13 -37.52 17.64
CA LEU A 132 -12.96 -38.34 16.44
C LEU A 132 -13.64 -37.71 15.22
N GLN A 133 -12.95 -36.78 14.55
CA GLN A 133 -13.52 -36.06 13.41
C GLN A 133 -13.72 -37.07 12.30
N PHE A 134 -14.93 -37.63 12.23
CA PHE A 134 -15.28 -38.54 11.15
C PHE A 134 -15.18 -37.77 9.83
N PRO A 135 -14.71 -38.40 8.74
CA PRO A 135 -14.65 -37.75 7.43
C PRO A 135 -16.01 -37.12 7.06
N GLY A 136 -16.02 -35.80 6.89
CA GLY A 136 -17.23 -35.04 6.55
C GLY A 136 -18.07 -34.52 7.74
N ALA A 137 -17.60 -34.65 8.98
CA ALA A 137 -18.24 -34.02 10.14
C ALA A 137 -18.23 -32.48 10.03
N SER A 138 -17.09 -31.88 9.66
CA SER A 138 -16.95 -30.43 9.44
C SER A 138 -17.91 -29.92 8.37
N ARG A 139 -18.03 -30.63 7.24
CA ARG A 139 -18.99 -30.32 6.16
C ARG A 139 -20.43 -30.24 6.68
N ARG A 140 -20.86 -31.23 7.47
CA ARG A 140 -22.24 -31.28 7.98
C ARG A 140 -22.50 -30.14 8.96
N GLU A 141 -21.54 -29.87 9.84
CA GLU A 141 -21.60 -28.75 10.78
C GLU A 141 -21.69 -27.42 10.02
N ARG A 142 -20.84 -27.19 9.02
CA ARG A 142 -20.87 -25.96 8.21
C ARG A 142 -22.16 -25.80 7.43
N LYS A 143 -22.69 -26.88 6.86
CA LYS A 143 -23.99 -26.84 6.18
C LYS A 143 -25.11 -26.45 7.15
N ALA A 144 -25.15 -27.02 8.36
CA ALA A 144 -26.15 -26.68 9.36
C ALA A 144 -25.98 -25.24 9.89
N TRP A 145 -24.75 -24.81 10.07
CA TRP A 145 -24.40 -23.44 10.44
C TRP A 145 -24.84 -22.43 9.38
N ALA A 146 -24.60 -22.74 8.10
CA ALA A 146 -25.01 -21.92 6.97
C ALA A 146 -26.53 -21.77 6.93
N GLU A 147 -27.27 -22.87 7.07
CA GLU A 147 -28.74 -22.85 7.14
C GLU A 147 -29.24 -21.97 8.31
N GLY A 148 -28.59 -22.06 9.48
CA GLY A 148 -28.92 -21.23 10.65
C GLY A 148 -28.69 -19.73 10.45
N HIS A 149 -27.74 -19.34 9.60
CA HIS A 149 -27.42 -17.95 9.26
C HIS A 149 -28.12 -17.46 7.98
N GLY A 150 -28.93 -18.30 7.32
CA GLY A 150 -29.54 -17.98 6.03
C GLY A 150 -28.54 -17.95 4.87
N PHE A 151 -27.37 -18.58 5.04
CA PHE A 151 -26.35 -18.70 4.01
C PHE A 151 -26.66 -19.90 3.10
N SER A 152 -26.27 -19.77 1.84
CA SER A 152 -26.26 -20.86 0.88
C SER A 152 -25.03 -21.75 1.10
N PHE A 153 -25.12 -23.04 0.77
CA PHE A 153 -24.00 -23.98 0.90
C PHE A 153 -23.71 -24.67 -0.43
N ALA A 154 -22.45 -24.62 -0.87
CA ALA A 154 -21.93 -25.26 -2.06
C ALA A 154 -20.69 -26.12 -1.72
N LYS A 155 -20.54 -27.28 -2.36
CA LYS A 155 -19.40 -28.17 -2.11
C LYS A 155 -18.11 -27.65 -2.76
N HIS A 156 -18.25 -27.01 -3.91
CA HIS A 156 -17.19 -26.39 -4.68
C HIS A 156 -17.75 -25.10 -5.29
N SER A 157 -16.90 -24.15 -5.61
CA SER A 157 -17.23 -22.95 -6.37
C SER A 157 -16.11 -22.70 -7.37
N ASP A 158 -16.43 -22.56 -8.65
CA ASP A 158 -15.45 -22.23 -9.68
C ASP A 158 -15.12 -20.73 -9.66
N GLU A 159 -16.05 -19.89 -9.18
CA GLU A 159 -15.89 -18.44 -9.06
C GLU A 159 -14.85 -18.03 -8.01
N LEU A 160 -14.63 -18.86 -6.99
CA LEU A 160 -13.67 -18.57 -5.91
C LEU A 160 -12.28 -19.14 -6.19
N VAL A 161 -12.10 -19.86 -7.30
CA VAL A 161 -10.81 -20.48 -7.63
C VAL A 161 -9.88 -19.42 -8.19
N GLY A 162 -8.78 -19.16 -7.47
CA GLY A 162 -7.76 -18.20 -7.91
C GLY A 162 -7.99 -16.76 -7.46
N GLU A 163 -9.08 -16.49 -6.73
CA GLU A 163 -9.37 -15.17 -6.15
C GLU A 163 -8.31 -14.72 -5.14
N TRP A 164 -7.67 -15.67 -4.45
CA TRP A 164 -6.65 -15.39 -3.45
C TRP A 164 -5.37 -16.18 -3.72
N GLN A 165 -4.23 -15.53 -3.54
CA GLN A 165 -2.92 -16.12 -3.77
C GLN A 165 -2.06 -16.13 -2.50
N ARG A 166 -2.54 -15.57 -1.38
CA ARG A 166 -1.77 -15.45 -0.13
C ARG A 166 -2.39 -16.21 1.03
N GLY A 167 -1.66 -16.27 2.15
CA GLY A 167 -2.07 -17.01 3.34
C GLY A 167 -2.32 -18.49 3.04
N ALA A 168 -3.43 -19.03 3.54
CA ALA A 168 -3.85 -20.40 3.28
C ALA A 168 -4.05 -20.74 1.78
N ALA A 169 -4.20 -19.73 0.92
CA ALA A 169 -4.36 -19.90 -0.52
C ALA A 169 -3.02 -20.05 -1.28
N ALA A 170 -1.88 -19.71 -0.65
CA ALA A 170 -0.57 -19.63 -1.31
C ALA A 170 -0.11 -20.95 -1.97
N ALA A 171 -0.59 -22.09 -1.47
CA ALA A 171 -0.31 -23.41 -2.06
C ALA A 171 -1.19 -23.74 -3.29
N GLY A 172 -1.97 -22.79 -3.82
CA GLY A 172 -2.92 -23.03 -4.92
C GLY A 172 -4.08 -23.94 -4.53
N ALA A 173 -4.46 -23.94 -3.25
CA ALA A 173 -5.53 -24.80 -2.76
C ALA A 173 -6.89 -24.37 -3.32
N THR A 174 -7.74 -25.34 -3.64
CA THR A 174 -9.10 -25.05 -4.12
C THR A 174 -10.10 -24.92 -2.96
N PRO A 175 -10.96 -23.89 -2.95
CA PRO A 175 -12.01 -23.74 -1.94
C PRO A 175 -12.98 -24.93 -1.96
N LYS A 176 -13.32 -25.44 -0.78
CA LYS A 176 -14.28 -26.54 -0.60
C LYS A 176 -15.25 -26.24 0.52
N ASP A 177 -16.43 -26.85 0.44
CA ASP A 177 -17.45 -26.77 1.48
C ASP A 177 -17.73 -25.32 1.89
N ILE A 178 -18.17 -24.53 0.92
CA ILE A 178 -18.34 -23.08 0.99
C ILE A 178 -19.75 -22.75 1.47
N ALA A 179 -19.85 -21.97 2.54
CA ALA A 179 -21.06 -21.29 2.96
C ALA A 179 -20.98 -19.82 2.53
N SER A 180 -21.91 -19.39 1.68
CA SER A 180 -21.94 -18.04 1.09
C SER A 180 -23.21 -17.30 1.50
N GLY A 181 -23.06 -16.06 1.95
CA GLY A 181 -24.18 -15.19 2.32
C GLY A 181 -23.72 -13.74 2.50
N SER A 182 -24.55 -12.96 3.19
CA SER A 182 -24.19 -11.59 3.57
C SER A 182 -24.49 -11.38 5.05
N ILE A 183 -23.55 -10.76 5.76
CA ILE A 183 -23.70 -10.39 7.17
C ILE A 183 -22.97 -9.07 7.44
N TYR A 184 -23.48 -8.26 8.37
CA TYR A 184 -22.93 -6.94 8.69
C TYR A 184 -22.77 -5.99 7.49
N GLY A 185 -23.46 -6.24 6.37
CA GLY A 185 -23.35 -5.43 5.14
C GLY A 185 -22.25 -5.88 4.17
N HIS A 186 -21.57 -6.99 4.45
CA HIS A 186 -20.50 -7.54 3.62
C HIS A 186 -20.92 -8.87 3.00
N SER A 187 -20.48 -9.15 1.77
CA SER A 187 -20.51 -10.50 1.21
C SER A 187 -19.52 -11.38 1.98
N THR A 188 -19.96 -12.55 2.43
CA THR A 188 -19.16 -13.40 3.33
C THR A 188 -19.14 -14.85 2.85
N HIS A 189 -17.95 -15.44 2.87
CA HIS A 189 -17.71 -16.84 2.56
C HIS A 189 -17.01 -17.54 3.73
N VAL A 190 -17.53 -18.67 4.19
CA VAL A 190 -16.86 -19.56 5.13
C VAL A 190 -16.57 -20.88 4.43
N MET A 191 -15.31 -21.28 4.32
CA MET A 191 -14.90 -22.41 3.47
C MET A 191 -13.69 -23.13 4.05
N ASP A 192 -13.42 -24.32 3.52
CA ASP A 192 -12.15 -25.01 3.73
C ASP A 192 -11.19 -24.70 2.59
N LEU A 193 -10.00 -24.17 2.92
CA LEU A 193 -8.93 -23.82 2.00
C LEU A 193 -7.62 -24.36 2.57
N GLY A 194 -6.84 -25.11 1.79
CA GLY A 194 -5.57 -25.67 2.27
C GLY A 194 -5.67 -26.64 3.46
N GLY A 195 -6.88 -27.13 3.78
CA GLY A 195 -7.11 -27.99 4.95
C GLY A 195 -7.34 -27.24 6.27
N VAL A 196 -7.46 -25.91 6.22
CA VAL A 196 -7.89 -25.03 7.32
C VAL A 196 -9.22 -24.37 6.95
N THR A 197 -9.97 -23.91 7.94
CA THR A 197 -11.18 -23.12 7.66
C THR A 197 -10.79 -21.65 7.50
N VAL A 198 -11.27 -21.02 6.44
CA VAL A 198 -11.05 -19.60 6.14
C VAL A 198 -12.39 -18.89 6.06
N ILE A 199 -12.46 -17.71 6.66
CA ILE A 199 -13.62 -16.81 6.56
C ILE A 199 -13.17 -15.60 5.74
N ALA A 200 -13.81 -15.35 4.61
CA ALA A 200 -13.55 -14.19 3.75
C ALA A 200 -14.73 -13.22 3.80
N MET A 201 -14.45 -11.93 3.88
CA MET A 201 -15.43 -10.84 3.82
C MET A 201 -15.00 -9.79 2.79
N ASP A 202 -15.95 -9.35 1.98
CA ASP A 202 -15.74 -8.27 1.02
C ASP A 202 -15.54 -6.93 1.76
N THR A 203 -14.56 -6.15 1.33
CA THR A 203 -14.21 -4.82 1.86
C THR A 203 -14.92 -3.69 1.10
N GLY A 204 -15.46 -4.01 -0.08
CA GLY A 204 -16.25 -3.14 -0.94
C GLY A 204 -15.44 -2.26 -1.89
N ARG A 205 -14.10 -2.32 -1.85
CA ARG A 205 -13.22 -1.60 -2.78
C ARG A 205 -11.86 -2.27 -2.89
N ILE A 206 -11.38 -2.44 -4.12
CA ILE A 206 -10.09 -3.07 -4.43
C ILE A 206 -8.94 -2.16 -4.00
N SER A 207 -7.93 -2.74 -3.34
CA SER A 207 -6.66 -2.11 -3.00
C SER A 207 -5.47 -2.99 -3.41
N ASP A 208 -4.42 -2.37 -3.95
CA ASP A 208 -3.14 -3.06 -4.25
C ASP A 208 -2.28 -3.28 -2.99
N VAL A 209 -2.67 -2.65 -1.87
CA VAL A 209 -1.92 -2.79 -0.60
C VAL A 209 -2.37 -4.06 0.10
N VAL A 210 -1.48 -5.04 0.12
CA VAL A 210 -1.65 -6.26 0.91
C VAL A 210 -1.20 -5.98 2.34
N VAL A 211 -2.05 -6.34 3.30
CA VAL A 211 -1.76 -6.32 4.73
C VAL A 211 -1.92 -7.74 5.25
N ASP A 212 -0.91 -8.29 5.91
CA ASP A 212 -0.92 -9.65 6.47
C ASP A 212 -0.65 -9.56 7.98
N MET A 213 -1.59 -10.04 8.79
CA MET A 213 -1.55 -9.96 10.25
C MET A 213 -1.53 -11.37 10.82
N ARG A 214 -0.42 -11.74 11.46
CA ARG A 214 -0.17 -13.10 11.94
C ARG A 214 -0.07 -13.10 13.44
N ARG A 215 -0.80 -13.99 14.11
CA ARG A 215 -0.73 -14.11 15.57
C ARG A 215 0.71 -14.48 15.98
N GLU A 216 1.19 -13.93 17.09
CA GLU A 216 2.54 -14.20 17.58
C GLU A 216 2.83 -15.71 17.68
N GLY A 217 4.00 -16.12 17.16
CA GLY A 217 4.41 -17.53 17.11
C GLY A 217 3.81 -18.36 15.96
N PHE A 218 2.90 -17.79 15.17
CA PHE A 218 2.47 -18.39 13.91
C PHE A 218 3.47 -18.04 12.80
N HIS A 219 4.04 -19.06 12.17
CA HIS A 219 4.95 -18.91 11.05
C HIS A 219 4.37 -19.58 9.82
N ALA A 220 4.17 -18.79 8.78
CA ALA A 220 3.81 -19.23 7.44
C ALA A 220 4.81 -18.65 6.44
N ASP A 221 4.92 -19.27 5.27
CA ASP A 221 5.73 -18.71 4.19
C ASP A 221 5.16 -17.33 3.82
N SER A 222 6.03 -16.32 3.83
CA SER A 222 5.69 -14.99 3.35
C SER A 222 6.15 -14.86 1.91
N SER A 223 5.36 -14.16 1.12
CA SER A 223 5.82 -13.66 -0.17
C SER A 223 6.97 -12.65 0.03
N ALA A 224 7.87 -12.57 -0.95
CA ALA A 224 9.10 -11.78 -0.84
C ALA A 224 8.86 -10.26 -0.74
N ASP A 225 7.68 -9.79 -1.11
CA ASP A 225 7.26 -8.40 -1.11
C ASP A 225 6.69 -7.92 0.23
N LEU A 226 6.42 -8.82 1.18
CA LEU A 226 5.89 -8.46 2.50
C LEU A 226 7.01 -8.08 3.45
N VAL A 227 6.92 -6.88 4.01
CA VAL A 227 7.84 -6.38 5.03
C VAL A 227 7.11 -6.30 6.36
N THR A 228 7.79 -6.64 7.47
CA THR A 228 7.24 -6.46 8.81
C THR A 228 7.18 -4.98 9.15
N VAL A 229 6.00 -4.49 9.51
CA VAL A 229 5.74 -3.08 9.81
C VAL A 229 5.74 -2.83 11.31
N THR A 230 4.94 -3.59 12.06
CA THR A 230 4.79 -3.40 13.51
C THR A 230 4.16 -4.62 14.19
N GLU A 231 4.01 -4.56 15.51
CA GLU A 231 3.25 -5.54 16.31
C GLU A 231 2.05 -4.83 16.95
N ALA A 232 0.88 -5.46 16.92
CA ALA A 232 -0.35 -4.91 17.48
C ALA A 232 -1.25 -6.03 18.03
N GLU A 233 -1.68 -5.91 19.29
CA GLU A 233 -2.68 -6.78 19.92
C GLU A 233 -2.37 -8.29 19.83
N GLY A 234 -1.08 -8.67 19.90
CA GLY A 234 -0.64 -10.06 19.78
C GLY A 234 -0.52 -10.57 18.34
N PHE A 235 -0.48 -9.66 17.37
CA PHE A 235 -0.24 -9.94 15.95
C PHE A 235 1.01 -9.20 15.45
N THR A 236 1.84 -9.89 14.70
CA THR A 236 2.84 -9.30 13.82
C THR A 236 2.16 -8.84 12.54
N VAL A 237 2.26 -7.55 12.22
CA VAL A 237 1.65 -6.93 11.03
C VAL A 237 2.72 -6.74 9.96
N LEU A 238 2.48 -7.32 8.79
CA LEU A 238 3.26 -7.21 7.58
C LEU A 238 2.46 -6.48 6.49
N GLY A 239 3.14 -5.91 5.51
CA GLY A 239 2.49 -5.39 4.32
C GLY A 239 3.44 -5.05 3.19
N THR A 240 2.89 -4.80 2.01
CA THR A 240 3.67 -4.39 0.82
C THR A 240 4.10 -2.93 0.90
N HIS A 241 3.33 -2.08 1.59
CA HIS A 241 3.58 -0.65 1.73
C HIS A 241 3.49 -0.20 3.20
N ALA A 242 4.64 -0.15 3.89
CA ALA A 242 4.69 0.16 5.33
C ALA A 242 3.91 1.42 5.73
N GLY A 243 4.09 2.53 5.01
CA GLY A 243 3.38 3.78 5.34
C GLY A 243 1.86 3.71 5.16
N ALA A 244 1.36 2.91 4.21
CA ALA A 244 -0.09 2.69 4.07
C ALA A 244 -0.63 1.82 5.21
N VAL A 245 0.12 0.78 5.60
CA VAL A 245 -0.22 -0.11 6.72
C VAL A 245 -0.23 0.65 8.05
N GLU A 246 0.76 1.50 8.31
CA GLU A 246 0.82 2.33 9.53
C GLU A 246 -0.40 3.23 9.67
N ARG A 247 -0.87 3.85 8.57
CA ARG A 247 -2.08 4.67 8.56
C ARG A 247 -3.36 3.84 8.68
N PHE A 248 -3.36 2.64 8.13
CA PHE A 248 -4.47 1.70 8.24
C PHE A 248 -4.68 1.18 9.66
N LEU A 249 -3.62 1.03 10.46
CA LEU A 249 -3.65 0.57 11.86
C LEU A 249 -4.25 1.60 12.84
N ASP A 250 -5.50 1.96 12.62
CA ASP A 250 -6.29 2.86 13.47
C ASP A 250 -6.88 2.14 14.71
N VAL A 251 -7.68 2.87 15.49
CA VAL A 251 -8.37 2.33 16.67
C VAL A 251 -9.34 1.20 16.35
N ARG A 252 -9.95 1.20 15.15
CA ARG A 252 -10.91 0.16 14.73
C ARG A 252 -10.16 -1.15 14.45
N VAL A 253 -9.04 -1.07 13.72
CA VAL A 253 -8.21 -2.25 13.45
C VAL A 253 -7.67 -2.84 14.75
N ARG A 254 -7.13 -2.01 15.65
CA ARG A 254 -6.66 -2.48 16.98
C ARG A 254 -7.80 -3.11 17.78
N THR A 255 -8.97 -2.48 17.82
CA THR A 255 -10.15 -3.04 18.49
C THR A 255 -10.52 -4.40 17.88
N ALA A 256 -10.55 -4.50 16.56
CA ALA A 256 -10.85 -5.75 15.86
C ALA A 256 -9.84 -6.85 16.23
N LEU A 257 -8.54 -6.57 16.13
CA LEU A 257 -7.47 -7.52 16.47
C LEU A 257 -7.56 -7.99 17.93
N SER A 258 -7.82 -7.09 18.87
CA SER A 258 -8.00 -7.44 20.29
C SER A 258 -9.23 -8.33 20.54
N SER A 259 -10.24 -8.23 19.67
CA SER A 259 -11.49 -8.98 19.77
C SER A 259 -11.51 -10.29 18.97
N LEU A 260 -10.51 -10.51 18.10
CA LEU A 260 -10.40 -11.74 17.32
C LEU A 260 -10.19 -12.94 18.25
N PRO A 261 -10.94 -14.04 18.04
CA PRO A 261 -10.74 -15.28 18.80
C PRO A 261 -9.30 -15.80 18.70
N GLU A 262 -8.85 -16.52 19.72
CA GLU A 262 -7.55 -17.23 19.70
C GLU A 262 -7.48 -18.27 18.58
N ALA A 263 -8.64 -18.78 18.13
CA ALA A 263 -8.74 -19.68 16.99
C ALA A 263 -8.33 -19.02 15.66
N VAL A 264 -8.25 -17.69 15.56
CA VAL A 264 -7.76 -16.99 14.37
C VAL A 264 -6.23 -16.93 14.44
N THR A 265 -5.55 -17.61 13.53
CA THR A 265 -4.08 -17.69 13.46
C THR A 265 -3.48 -16.58 12.61
N ALA A 266 -4.17 -16.19 11.53
CA ALA A 266 -3.78 -15.09 10.67
C ALA A 266 -5.01 -14.40 10.06
N ALA A 267 -4.87 -13.14 9.69
CA ALA A 267 -5.85 -12.42 8.88
C ALA A 267 -5.12 -11.54 7.86
N TRP A 268 -5.55 -11.52 6.61
CA TRP A 268 -4.90 -10.73 5.57
C TRP A 268 -5.90 -10.06 4.64
N PHE A 269 -5.42 -9.01 3.98
CA PHE A 269 -6.16 -8.21 3.01
C PHE A 269 -5.51 -8.41 1.65
N GLU A 270 -6.32 -8.75 0.66
CA GLU A 270 -5.90 -8.98 -0.72
C GLU A 270 -7.04 -8.57 -1.64
N SER A 271 -6.74 -7.76 -2.66
CA SER A 271 -7.73 -7.22 -3.60
C SER A 271 -8.85 -6.47 -2.86
N ASP A 272 -10.10 -6.92 -2.97
CA ASP A 272 -11.27 -6.41 -2.26
C ASP A 272 -11.68 -7.29 -1.07
N TRP A 273 -10.84 -8.22 -0.61
CA TRP A 273 -11.18 -9.16 0.47
C TRP A 273 -10.35 -8.95 1.72
N VAL A 274 -10.98 -9.21 2.87
CA VAL A 274 -10.29 -9.57 4.10
C VAL A 274 -10.57 -11.03 4.41
N LEU A 275 -9.54 -11.79 4.73
CA LEU A 275 -9.60 -13.21 5.05
C LEU A 275 -9.07 -13.45 6.46
N ALA A 276 -9.70 -14.38 7.17
CA ALA A 276 -9.24 -14.87 8.47
C ALA A 276 -9.02 -16.38 8.39
N GLU A 277 -7.79 -16.81 8.65
CA GLU A 277 -7.42 -18.21 8.82
C GLU A 277 -7.74 -18.66 10.24
N MET A 278 -8.48 -19.76 10.32
CA MET A 278 -8.82 -20.41 11.59
C MET A 278 -7.93 -21.63 11.82
N ASP A 279 -7.69 -21.95 13.09
CA ASP A 279 -7.12 -23.23 13.48
C ASP A 279 -8.00 -24.40 12.99
N ARG A 280 -7.35 -25.55 12.74
CA ARG A 280 -7.97 -26.80 12.28
C ARG A 280 -9.02 -27.34 13.24
N SER A 281 -8.99 -26.92 14.50
CA SER A 281 -9.96 -27.31 15.52
C SER A 281 -11.17 -26.37 15.64
N SER A 282 -11.25 -25.32 14.80
CA SER A 282 -12.36 -24.36 14.83
C SER A 282 -13.72 -25.01 14.57
N ALA A 283 -14.74 -24.51 15.26
CA ALA A 283 -16.12 -24.95 15.12
C ALA A 283 -17.06 -23.74 14.93
N ALA A 284 -18.35 -24.03 14.78
CA ALA A 284 -19.38 -23.04 14.52
C ALA A 284 -19.35 -21.81 15.47
N ALA A 285 -19.09 -22.04 16.76
CA ALA A 285 -19.06 -20.95 17.74
C ALA A 285 -17.85 -20.01 17.56
N GLU A 286 -16.71 -20.55 17.14
CA GLU A 286 -15.53 -19.76 16.79
C GLU A 286 -15.75 -18.99 15.49
N TRP A 287 -16.44 -19.58 14.50
CA TRP A 287 -16.78 -18.88 13.26
C TRP A 287 -17.67 -17.66 13.54
N ASP A 288 -18.73 -17.83 14.34
CA ASP A 288 -19.63 -16.75 14.76
C ASP A 288 -18.89 -15.61 15.46
N ALA A 289 -17.98 -15.97 16.37
CA ALA A 289 -17.18 -15.00 17.12
C ALA A 289 -16.21 -14.20 16.23
N THR A 290 -15.81 -14.75 15.08
CA THR A 290 -14.92 -14.06 14.11
C THR A 290 -15.68 -13.08 13.22
N LEU A 291 -16.99 -13.27 12.97
CA LEU A 291 -17.73 -12.46 11.99
C LEU A 291 -17.74 -10.96 12.31
N ALA A 292 -18.00 -10.58 13.56
CA ALA A 292 -18.09 -9.16 13.93
C ALA A 292 -16.71 -8.44 13.93
N PRO A 293 -15.64 -9.01 14.52
CA PRO A 293 -14.29 -8.47 14.37
C PRO A 293 -13.83 -8.36 12.91
N LEU A 294 -14.12 -9.38 12.09
CA LEU A 294 -13.74 -9.39 10.68
C LEU A 294 -14.51 -8.35 9.85
N ALA A 295 -15.79 -8.10 10.16
CA ALA A 295 -16.55 -7.01 9.56
C ALA A 295 -15.95 -5.64 9.92
N LEU A 296 -15.50 -5.45 11.15
CA LEU A 296 -14.81 -4.21 11.56
C LEU A 296 -13.48 -4.02 10.80
N LEU A 297 -12.76 -5.11 10.53
CA LEU A 297 -11.58 -5.12 9.66
C LEU A 297 -11.93 -4.76 8.22
N ALA A 298 -13.00 -5.35 7.66
CA ALA A 298 -13.49 -5.03 6.32
C ALA A 298 -13.89 -3.55 6.18
N ASP A 299 -14.56 -3.00 7.20
CA ASP A 299 -14.91 -1.58 7.26
C ASP A 299 -13.68 -0.66 7.39
N ALA A 300 -12.65 -1.11 8.09
CA ALA A 300 -11.40 -0.38 8.19
C ALA A 300 -10.61 -0.39 6.87
N ALA A 301 -10.72 -1.45 6.06
CA ALA A 301 -10.00 -1.57 4.79
C ALA A 301 -10.29 -0.44 3.81
N ARG A 302 -11.43 0.26 3.94
CA ARG A 302 -11.74 1.44 3.12
C ARG A 302 -10.77 2.62 3.30
N THR A 303 -9.87 2.56 4.28
CA THR A 303 -8.78 3.54 4.44
C THR A 303 -7.50 3.13 3.69
N LEU A 304 -7.43 1.91 3.16
CA LEU A 304 -6.35 1.52 2.25
C LEU A 304 -6.50 2.28 0.92
N PRO A 305 -5.38 2.62 0.26
CA PRO A 305 -5.43 3.34 -1.00
C PRO A 305 -6.09 2.44 -2.06
N PRO A 306 -7.08 2.95 -2.82
CA PRO A 306 -7.69 2.16 -3.88
C PRO A 306 -6.73 1.98 -5.06
N GLU A 307 -6.89 0.88 -5.81
CA GLU A 307 -6.13 0.62 -7.05
C GLU A 307 -6.29 1.78 -8.05
N THR A 308 -7.52 2.26 -8.23
CA THR A 308 -7.81 3.44 -9.04
C THR A 308 -8.22 4.61 -8.15
N ALA A 309 -7.47 5.71 -8.20
CA ALA A 309 -7.83 6.94 -7.52
C ALA A 309 -8.97 7.64 -8.29
N ASP A 310 -10.12 7.82 -7.63
CA ASP A 310 -11.20 8.66 -8.13
C ASP A 310 -10.66 10.10 -8.33
N GLN A 311 -10.85 10.68 -9.52
CA GLN A 311 -10.52 12.09 -9.71
C GLN A 311 -11.46 12.94 -8.86
N ILE A 312 -10.88 13.72 -7.93
CA ILE A 312 -11.66 14.64 -7.11
C ILE A 312 -12.09 15.81 -7.99
N GLU A 313 -13.32 15.77 -8.50
CA GLU A 313 -13.94 16.90 -9.16
C GLU A 313 -14.37 17.93 -8.11
N PHE A 314 -13.70 19.07 -8.08
CA PHE A 314 -14.14 20.21 -7.30
C PHE A 314 -15.23 20.94 -8.11
N GLY A 315 -16.48 20.91 -7.63
CA GLY A 315 -17.61 21.60 -8.26
C GLY A 315 -17.45 23.13 -8.34
N PHE A 316 -16.45 23.68 -7.65
CA PHE A 316 -16.03 25.07 -7.74
C PHE A 316 -14.51 25.12 -7.75
N ALA A 317 -13.94 25.96 -8.61
CA ALA A 317 -12.51 26.22 -8.59
C ALA A 317 -12.13 26.79 -7.21
N THR A 318 -11.22 26.13 -6.49
CA THR A 318 -10.75 26.60 -5.17
C THR A 318 -9.92 27.88 -5.27
N ARG A 319 -9.57 28.29 -6.50
CA ARG A 319 -8.99 29.57 -6.88
C ARG A 319 -9.56 30.00 -8.23
N ASP A 320 -9.80 31.30 -8.41
CA ASP A 320 -10.02 31.89 -9.74
C ASP A 320 -8.72 31.79 -10.55
N MET A 321 -8.52 30.63 -11.19
CA MET A 321 -7.54 30.49 -12.26
C MET A 321 -8.20 30.95 -13.56
N PRO A 322 -7.58 31.85 -14.33
CA PRO A 322 -8.09 32.17 -15.66
C PRO A 322 -8.20 30.86 -16.45
N GLU A 323 -9.32 30.67 -17.16
CA GLU A 323 -9.51 29.52 -18.04
C GLU A 323 -8.32 29.43 -18.98
N GLN A 324 -7.48 28.41 -18.80
CA GLN A 324 -6.40 28.14 -19.73
C GLN A 324 -7.06 27.71 -21.03
N THR A 325 -7.13 28.62 -21.99
CA THR A 325 -7.59 28.29 -23.34
C THR A 325 -6.48 27.49 -24.02
N LEU A 326 -6.45 26.20 -23.71
CA LEU A 326 -5.51 25.27 -24.33
C LEU A 326 -5.97 25.04 -25.77
N THR A 327 -5.06 25.21 -26.70
CA THR A 327 -5.29 24.84 -28.11
C THR A 327 -5.52 23.32 -28.23
N PRO A 328 -6.16 22.85 -29.31
CA PRO A 328 -6.34 21.42 -29.55
C PRO A 328 -5.02 20.60 -29.54
N GLU A 329 -3.89 21.23 -29.88
CA GLU A 329 -2.55 20.63 -29.81
C GLU A 329 -2.05 20.48 -28.36
N GLU A 330 -2.31 21.47 -27.50
CA GLU A 330 -1.99 21.39 -26.07
C GLU A 330 -2.90 20.38 -25.34
N HIS A 331 -4.18 20.31 -25.73
CA HIS A 331 -5.09 19.25 -25.28
C HIS A 331 -4.66 17.84 -25.70
N ALA A 332 -4.01 17.69 -26.85
CA ALA A 332 -3.47 16.40 -27.29
C ALA A 332 -2.23 15.98 -26.50
N GLN A 333 -1.43 16.95 -26.02
CA GLN A 333 -0.24 16.72 -25.18
C GLN A 333 -0.59 16.42 -23.71
N LEU A 334 -1.76 16.86 -23.24
CA LEU A 334 -2.27 16.60 -21.89
C LEU A 334 -3.07 15.30 -21.75
N ARG A 335 -3.34 14.59 -22.85
CA ARG A 335 -3.81 13.19 -22.72
C ARG A 335 -2.73 12.39 -22.00
N PRO A 336 -3.10 11.38 -21.19
CA PRO A 336 -2.14 10.46 -20.62
C PRO A 336 -1.53 9.66 -21.77
N VAL A 337 -0.49 10.22 -22.40
CA VAL A 337 0.49 9.44 -23.13
C VAL A 337 1.12 8.56 -22.06
N THR A 338 1.10 7.24 -22.26
CA THR A 338 1.96 6.32 -21.53
C THR A 338 3.37 6.90 -21.67
N ARG A 339 3.82 7.61 -20.64
CA ARG A 339 5.10 8.30 -20.64
C ARG A 339 6.12 7.18 -20.85
N PRO A 340 6.86 7.12 -21.98
CA PRO A 340 8.06 6.30 -21.98
C PRO A 340 8.88 6.81 -20.79
N GLU A 341 9.32 5.90 -19.91
CA GLU A 341 10.03 6.26 -18.69
C GLU A 341 10.97 7.43 -19.00
N PRO A 342 10.87 8.55 -18.26
CA PRO A 342 11.79 9.64 -18.51
C PRO A 342 13.19 9.04 -18.34
N GLU A 343 13.99 9.05 -19.41
CA GLU A 343 15.42 8.77 -19.27
C GLU A 343 15.90 9.69 -18.17
N GLU A 344 16.14 9.12 -16.99
CA GLU A 344 16.61 9.88 -15.85
C GLU A 344 17.88 10.56 -16.32
N PRO A 345 17.95 11.91 -16.38
CA PRO A 345 19.16 12.56 -16.80
C PRO A 345 20.23 12.09 -15.82
N HIS A 346 21.18 11.30 -16.33
CA HIS A 346 22.22 10.70 -15.52
C HIS A 346 23.00 11.87 -14.89
N VAL A 347 22.71 12.17 -13.62
CA VAL A 347 23.36 13.27 -12.91
C VAL A 347 24.78 12.79 -12.64
N GLN A 348 25.68 13.04 -13.58
CA GLN A 348 27.09 12.84 -13.36
C GLN A 348 27.53 13.88 -12.33
N ARG A 349 27.77 13.40 -11.11
CA ARG A 349 28.41 14.20 -10.07
C ARG A 349 29.76 14.63 -10.64
N PRO A 350 30.07 15.93 -10.72
CA PRO A 350 31.40 16.36 -11.13
C PRO A 350 32.46 15.67 -10.25
N ASP A 351 33.46 15.05 -10.88
CA ASP A 351 34.50 14.27 -10.18
C ASP A 351 35.30 15.13 -9.19
N GLU A 352 35.36 16.44 -9.41
CA GLU A 352 35.98 17.40 -8.52
C GLU A 352 34.91 18.08 -7.64
N PRO A 353 34.97 17.91 -6.30
CA PRO A 353 34.00 18.53 -5.41
C PRO A 353 34.08 20.06 -5.51
N LEU A 354 32.95 20.70 -5.81
CA LEU A 354 32.82 22.15 -5.81
C LEU A 354 33.21 22.69 -4.43
N GLU A 355 34.23 23.55 -4.38
CA GLU A 355 34.66 24.19 -3.13
C GLU A 355 33.54 25.07 -2.57
N MET A 356 32.95 24.61 -1.47
CA MET A 356 31.94 25.34 -0.73
C MET A 356 32.60 26.51 0.02
N PRO A 357 32.02 27.72 -0.01
CA PRO A 357 32.55 28.84 0.74
C PRO A 357 32.52 28.51 2.24
N THR A 358 33.70 28.45 2.86
CA THR A 358 33.83 28.26 4.31
C THR A 358 33.90 29.63 4.99
N ARG A 359 33.45 29.71 6.26
CA ARG A 359 33.56 30.95 7.07
C ARG A 359 35.01 31.36 7.39
N VAL A 360 36.00 30.52 7.06
CA VAL A 360 37.40 30.69 7.47
C VAL A 360 38.22 31.44 6.42
N THR A 361 37.85 31.35 5.14
CA THR A 361 38.51 32.08 4.05
C THR A 361 37.48 32.91 3.29
N GLY A 362 37.48 34.23 3.55
CA GLY A 362 36.68 35.19 2.79
C GLY A 362 37.20 35.32 1.36
N ALA A 363 36.84 34.39 0.49
CA ALA A 363 37.12 34.51 -0.94
C ALA A 363 36.10 35.47 -1.57
N VAL A 364 36.54 36.68 -1.91
CA VAL A 364 35.75 37.63 -2.70
C VAL A 364 35.79 37.17 -4.16
N ARG A 365 34.74 36.47 -4.60
CA ARG A 365 34.54 36.10 -6.01
C ARG A 365 33.68 37.14 -6.70
N GLY A 366 34.27 38.27 -7.08
CA GLY A 366 33.60 39.32 -7.85
C GLY A 366 34.14 40.72 -7.58
N GLN A 367 33.85 41.65 -8.48
CA GLN A 367 34.14 43.07 -8.29
C GLN A 367 33.05 43.63 -7.36
N VAL A 368 33.39 43.90 -6.10
CA VAL A 368 32.46 44.52 -5.15
C VAL A 368 32.62 46.02 -5.29
N ASP A 369 31.61 46.66 -5.90
CA ASP A 369 31.51 48.11 -5.90
C ASP A 369 31.04 48.55 -4.50
N TYR A 370 31.97 49.14 -3.74
CA TYR A 370 31.66 49.75 -2.46
C TYR A 370 30.84 51.00 -2.70
N SER A 371 29.56 50.95 -2.35
CA SER A 371 28.75 52.15 -2.14
C SER A 371 28.80 52.50 -0.66
N ASP A 372 28.95 53.80 -0.35
CA ASP A 372 28.93 54.32 1.01
C ASP A 372 27.52 54.14 1.62
N LEU A 373 27.23 52.94 2.10
CA LEU A 373 26.04 52.64 2.89
C LEU A 373 26.30 53.10 4.33
N GLY A 374 25.93 54.35 4.61
CA GLY A 374 26.09 54.94 5.95
C GLY A 374 26.17 56.47 5.97
N GLY A 375 26.22 57.14 4.81
CA GLY A 375 25.95 58.57 4.73
C GLY A 375 24.48 58.84 4.99
N ASP A 376 24.16 59.64 6.02
CA ASP A 376 22.83 60.20 6.22
C ASP A 376 22.56 61.24 5.11
N GLU A 377 22.30 60.77 3.91
CA GLU A 377 21.90 61.58 2.76
C GLU A 377 20.37 61.70 2.68
N VAL A 378 19.74 61.93 3.84
CA VAL A 378 18.33 62.32 3.88
C VAL A 378 18.26 63.83 3.62
N ALA A 379 17.80 64.21 2.43
CA ALA A 379 17.51 65.60 2.11
C ALA A 379 16.52 66.21 3.15
N PRO A 380 16.71 67.47 3.56
CA PRO A 380 15.81 68.11 4.52
C PRO A 380 14.37 68.13 3.99
N ILE A 381 13.45 67.61 4.79
CA ILE A 381 12.01 67.43 4.48
C ILE A 381 11.29 68.75 4.10
N ALA A 382 11.89 69.91 4.37
CA ALA A 382 11.23 71.21 4.29
C ALA A 382 11.24 71.87 2.90
N ASP A 383 12.10 71.47 1.97
CA ASP A 383 12.13 72.02 0.62
C ASP A 383 11.31 71.13 -0.32
N GLY A 384 10.01 71.45 -0.44
CA GLY A 384 8.97 70.62 -1.03
C GLY A 384 9.03 70.35 -2.55
N ALA A 385 10.16 69.91 -3.07
CA ALA A 385 10.23 69.27 -4.39
C ALA A 385 10.19 67.74 -4.20
N PRO A 386 9.17 67.02 -4.72
CA PRO A 386 9.17 65.56 -4.67
C PRO A 386 10.31 65.03 -5.54
N GLU A 387 11.25 64.29 -4.94
CA GLU A 387 12.20 63.48 -5.70
C GLU A 387 11.45 62.43 -6.52
N GLU A 388 11.55 62.51 -7.84
CA GLU A 388 11.17 61.42 -8.75
C GLU A 388 12.21 60.30 -8.61
N ARG A 389 12.01 59.42 -7.62
CA ARG A 389 12.79 58.18 -7.54
C ARG A 389 12.23 57.20 -8.58
N PRO A 390 13.05 56.73 -9.54
CA PRO A 390 12.61 55.66 -10.43
C PRO A 390 12.26 54.44 -9.58
N THR A 391 11.09 53.87 -9.84
CA THR A 391 10.56 52.73 -9.08
C THR A 391 11.52 51.56 -9.21
N ASP A 392 12.25 51.26 -8.14
CA ASP A 392 12.86 49.95 -7.98
C ASP A 392 11.71 48.93 -7.91
N LEU A 393 11.74 47.94 -8.81
CA LEU A 393 10.68 46.93 -9.03
C LEU A 393 10.38 46.07 -7.78
N THR A 394 11.07 46.33 -6.67
CA THR A 394 10.88 45.74 -5.36
C THR A 394 9.91 46.51 -4.46
N ARG A 395 9.50 47.74 -4.82
CA ARG A 395 8.57 48.56 -4.01
C ARG A 395 7.44 49.14 -4.85
N VAL A 396 6.24 48.57 -4.69
CA VAL A 396 5.00 49.09 -5.27
C VAL A 396 4.47 50.21 -4.37
N ARG A 397 4.35 51.44 -4.90
CA ARG A 397 3.56 52.49 -4.23
C ARG A 397 2.08 52.11 -4.35
N ARG A 398 1.39 51.95 -3.21
CA ARG A 398 -0.07 51.83 -3.21
C ARG A 398 -0.66 53.17 -3.63
N GLU A 399 -1.35 53.18 -4.76
CA GLU A 399 -2.29 54.25 -5.09
C GLU A 399 -3.41 54.20 -4.05
N GLN A 400 -3.55 55.27 -3.26
CA GLN A 400 -4.69 55.41 -2.33
C GLN A 400 -5.94 55.79 -3.12
N ALA A 401 -6.41 54.87 -3.95
CA ALA A 401 -7.75 54.94 -4.53
C ALA A 401 -8.75 54.31 -3.56
N PRO A 402 -9.99 54.83 -3.46
CA PRO A 402 -11.05 54.16 -2.72
C PRO A 402 -11.28 52.75 -3.32
N SER A 403 -11.57 51.78 -2.46
CA SER A 403 -11.77 50.39 -2.86
C SER A 403 -12.91 50.28 -3.88
N SER A 404 -12.63 49.74 -5.06
CA SER A 404 -13.65 49.51 -6.10
C SER A 404 -14.74 48.49 -5.73
N ILE A 405 -14.62 47.85 -4.57
CA ILE A 405 -15.56 46.84 -4.06
C ILE A 405 -16.77 47.47 -3.36
N PHE A 406 -16.63 48.72 -2.90
CA PHE A 406 -17.72 49.51 -2.36
C PHE A 406 -17.81 50.74 -3.29
N ASP A 407 -18.92 50.89 -4.02
CA ASP A 407 -19.19 52.02 -4.92
C ASP A 407 -19.34 53.36 -4.15
N ASP A 408 -18.44 53.67 -3.23
CA ASP A 408 -18.34 54.96 -2.57
C ASP A 408 -17.63 55.92 -3.53
N ALA A 409 -18.39 56.38 -4.52
CA ALA A 409 -17.99 57.52 -5.34
C ALA A 409 -17.86 58.76 -4.43
N PRO A 410 -16.75 59.50 -4.45
CA PRO A 410 -16.71 60.79 -3.78
C PRO A 410 -17.66 61.74 -4.53
N THR A 411 -18.76 62.11 -3.88
CA THR A 411 -19.63 63.20 -4.34
C THR A 411 -18.79 64.47 -4.45
N LYS A 412 -18.43 64.83 -5.67
CA LYS A 412 -17.77 66.10 -5.99
C LYS A 412 -18.81 67.20 -5.81
N ASP A 413 -18.80 67.88 -4.67
CA ASP A 413 -19.62 69.08 -4.45
C ASP A 413 -19.20 70.16 -5.47
N PRO A 414 -20.10 70.61 -6.36
CA PRO A 414 -19.77 71.62 -7.35
C PRO A 414 -20.00 73.00 -6.73
N LYS A 415 -19.13 73.44 -5.81
CA LYS A 415 -19.14 74.82 -5.30
C LYS A 415 -17.84 75.17 -4.57
N LYS A 416 -16.79 75.44 -5.35
CA LYS A 416 -15.71 76.40 -5.03
C LYS A 416 -14.76 76.53 -6.23
N GLU A 417 -15.30 77.04 -7.32
CA GLU A 417 -14.56 77.96 -8.18
C GLU A 417 -15.17 79.35 -7.89
N GLU A 418 -14.34 80.40 -7.94
CA GLU A 418 -14.55 81.76 -7.42
C GLU A 418 -14.17 81.96 -5.94
N GLU A 419 -12.87 82.15 -5.67
CA GLU A 419 -12.31 83.49 -5.44
C GLU A 419 -10.81 83.53 -5.72
#